data_AF-A0A7T1HLE4-F1
#
_entry.id   AF-A0A7T1HLE4-F1
#
_cell.length_a   1.000
_cell.length_b   1.000
_cell.length_c   1.000
_cell.angle_alpha   90.00
_cell.angle_beta   90.00
_cell.angle_gamma   90.00
#
_symmetry.space_group_name_H-M   'P 1'
#
loop_
_entity.id
_entity.type
_entity.pdbx_description
1 polymer ?
#
loop_
_entity_poly.entity_id
_entity_poly.type
_entity_poly.pdbx_seq_one_letter_code
_entity_poly.pdbx_strand_id
1 'polypeptide(L)'
;MPVTLTLPERGERFQSIRIINEDHFIVADEARPASYRLTQESVGSRYLRVNIRTLVNPGDPADVVAAHALQDAVRVKQSSPGNLVLPDWDQQSLGALRRAILGLGGAAVNGLCCSST
;
A
#
# COMPACT_ATOMS: atom_id res chain seq x y z
N MET A 1 -5.50 18.33 5.97
CA MET A 1 -5.73 18.02 7.40
C MET A 1 -4.93 16.78 7.76
N PRO A 2 -4.20 16.78 8.88
CA PRO A 2 -3.37 15.65 9.27
C PRO A 2 -4.22 14.45 9.70
N VAL A 3 -3.72 13.24 9.45
CA VAL A 3 -4.29 11.98 9.96
C VAL A 3 -3.39 11.44 11.07
N THR A 4 -3.96 10.84 12.09
CA THR A 4 -3.21 10.17 13.15
C THR A 4 -3.57 8.69 13.17
N LEU A 5 -2.57 7.82 13.02
CA LEU A 5 -2.73 6.37 13.15
C LEU A 5 -2.13 5.89 14.46
N THR A 6 -2.85 5.05 15.19
CA THR A 6 -2.37 4.48 16.45
C THR A 6 -2.21 2.98 16.27
N LEU A 7 -0.98 2.49 16.45
CA LEU A 7 -0.72 1.07 16.65
C LEU A 7 -0.91 0.72 18.14
N PRO A 8 -1.68 -0.33 18.47
CA PRO A 8 -1.90 -0.75 19.84
C PRO A 8 -0.65 -1.37 20.48
N GLU A 9 -0.65 -1.41 21.81
CA GLU A 9 0.24 -2.29 22.58
C GLU A 9 -0.02 -3.76 22.20
N ARG A 10 1.05 -4.55 22.08
CA ARG A 10 0.98 -5.88 21.45
C ARG A 10 1.86 -6.96 22.07
N GLY A 11 2.44 -6.68 23.23
CA GLY A 11 3.44 -7.56 23.84
C GLY A 11 4.55 -7.90 22.84
N GLU A 12 4.84 -9.18 22.67
CA GLU A 12 5.91 -9.68 21.80
C GLU A 12 5.50 -9.90 20.34
N ARG A 13 4.19 -9.86 20.01
CA ARG A 13 3.74 -10.11 18.64
C ARG A 13 4.26 -9.01 17.72
N PHE A 14 4.82 -9.37 16.58
CA PHE A 14 5.23 -8.41 15.57
C PHE A 14 4.01 -7.74 14.91
N GLN A 15 3.97 -6.42 14.95
CA GLN A 15 3.08 -5.60 14.11
C GLN A 15 3.84 -4.36 13.63
N SER A 16 3.72 -4.05 12.35
CA SER A 16 4.39 -2.90 11.74
C SER A 16 3.43 -2.00 11.01
N ILE A 17 3.83 -0.74 10.84
CA ILE A 17 3.19 0.26 9.99
C ILE A 17 4.20 0.72 8.95
N ARG A 18 3.82 0.64 7.67
CA ARG A 18 4.58 1.19 6.55
C ARG A 18 3.78 2.29 5.88
N ILE A 19 4.38 3.47 5.78
CA ILE A 19 3.79 4.65 5.16
C ILE A 19 4.44 4.84 3.80
N ILE A 20 3.63 4.88 2.76
CA ILE A 20 4.05 5.01 1.37
C ILE A 20 3.38 6.26 0.79
N ASN A 21 4.15 7.14 0.16
CA ASN A 21 3.61 8.35 -0.47
C ASN A 21 3.01 8.06 -1.85
N GLU A 22 2.40 9.08 -2.48
CA GLU A 22 1.75 8.96 -3.80
C GLU A 22 2.70 8.46 -4.91
N ASP A 23 3.98 8.82 -4.82
CA ASP A 23 5.03 8.44 -5.77
C ASP A 23 5.70 7.09 -5.44
N HIS A 24 5.10 6.31 -4.54
CA HIS A 24 5.54 4.97 -4.14
C HIS A 24 6.88 4.91 -3.37
N PHE A 25 7.28 6.00 -2.71
CA PHE A 25 8.39 5.99 -1.76
C PHE A 25 7.94 5.57 -0.36
N ILE A 26 8.75 4.75 0.31
CA ILE A 26 8.56 4.44 1.73
C ILE A 26 9.04 5.63 2.56
N VAL A 27 8.12 6.29 3.25
CA VAL A 27 8.38 7.44 4.12
C VAL A 27 8.76 7.00 5.53
N ALA A 28 8.13 5.92 6.01
CA ALA A 28 8.42 5.32 7.29
C ALA A 28 8.07 3.83 7.27
N ASP A 29 8.83 3.03 8.02
CA ASP A 29 8.58 1.61 8.25
C ASP A 29 8.91 1.29 9.70
N GLU A 30 7.89 1.23 10.54
CA GLU A 30 8.02 1.22 11.99
C GLU A 30 7.35 -0.01 12.59
N ALA A 31 7.91 -0.52 13.69
CA ALA A 31 7.38 -1.67 14.41
C ALA A 31 7.24 -1.40 15.91
N ARG A 32 6.97 -0.15 16.31
CA ARG A 32 6.72 0.23 17.71
C ARG A 32 5.23 0.57 17.96
N PRO A 33 4.65 0.24 19.13
CA PRO A 33 3.36 0.80 19.55
C PRO A 33 3.49 2.31 19.73
N ALA A 34 2.73 3.09 18.97
CA ALA A 34 2.77 4.55 18.99
C ALA A 34 1.60 5.16 18.23
N SER A 35 1.40 6.46 18.42
CA SER A 35 0.57 7.29 17.55
C SER A 35 1.44 8.06 16.56
N TYR A 36 1.20 7.82 15.28
CA TYR A 36 1.89 8.42 14.15
C TYR A 36 1.02 9.52 13.55
N ARG A 37 1.42 10.77 13.74
CA ARG A 37 0.77 11.94 13.15
C ARG A 37 1.37 12.22 11.77
N LEU A 38 0.56 12.09 10.73
CA LEU A 38 0.96 12.28 9.34
C LEU A 38 0.40 13.59 8.81
N THR A 39 1.29 14.45 8.30
CA THR A 39 0.95 15.70 7.60
C THR A 39 1.36 15.60 6.13
N GLN A 40 0.85 16.49 5.29
CA GLN A 40 1.24 16.52 3.87
C GLN A 40 2.74 16.79 3.73
N GLU A 41 3.30 17.64 4.60
CA GLU A 41 4.72 17.98 4.62
C GLU A 41 5.57 16.79 5.06
N SER A 42 5.16 16.03 6.08
CA SER A 42 5.93 14.87 6.54
C SER A 42 5.89 13.70 5.55
N VAL A 43 4.83 13.60 4.76
CA VAL A 43 4.61 12.53 3.77
C VAL A 43 5.19 12.90 2.39
N GLY A 44 5.29 14.19 2.08
CA GLY A 44 5.75 14.69 0.80
C GLY A 44 4.71 14.68 -0.32
N SER A 45 3.46 14.28 -0.05
CA SER A 45 2.36 14.26 -1.02
C SER A 45 1.01 14.36 -0.32
N ARG A 46 -0.04 14.66 -1.09
CA ARG A 46 -1.41 14.76 -0.56
C ARG A 46 -1.99 13.38 -0.22
N TYR A 47 -1.69 12.38 -1.03
CA TYR A 47 -2.18 11.02 -0.85
C TYR A 47 -1.10 10.10 -0.30
N LEU A 48 -1.52 9.14 0.51
CA LEU A 48 -0.63 8.14 1.07
C LEU A 48 -1.34 6.81 1.18
N ARG A 49 -0.56 5.74 1.24
CA ARG A 49 -0.99 4.42 1.63
C ARG A 49 -0.35 4.06 2.95
N VAL A 50 -1.14 3.48 3.86
CA VAL A 50 -0.62 2.86 5.08
C VAL A 50 -0.84 1.36 4.99
N ASN A 51 0.24 0.59 5.10
CA ASN A 51 0.17 -0.85 5.25
C ASN A 51 0.44 -1.21 6.70
N ILE A 52 -0.50 -1.91 7.33
CA ILE A 52 -0.29 -2.48 8.66
C ILE A 52 -0.17 -3.98 8.50
N ARG A 53 0.91 -4.54 9.05
CA ARG A 53 1.21 -5.98 8.96
C ARG A 53 1.25 -6.54 10.36
N THR A 54 0.41 -7.52 10.65
CA THR A 54 0.41 -8.28 11.90
C THR A 54 0.92 -9.69 11.61
N LEU A 55 1.92 -10.16 12.34
CA LEU A 55 2.39 -11.54 12.22
C LEU A 55 1.35 -12.48 12.83
N VAL A 56 1.06 -13.57 12.13
CA VAL A 56 0.07 -14.59 12.52
C VAL A 56 0.58 -15.98 12.17
N ASN A 57 0.34 -16.94 13.06
CA ASN A 57 0.45 -18.36 12.79
C ASN A 57 -0.91 -18.88 12.27
N PRO A 58 -1.07 -19.13 10.97
CA PRO A 58 -2.36 -19.55 10.42
C PRO A 58 -2.75 -20.99 10.80
N GLY A 59 -1.81 -21.80 11.31
CA GLY A 59 -2.08 -23.16 11.78
C GLY A 59 -2.69 -23.23 13.19
N ASP A 60 -2.77 -22.09 13.89
CA ASP A 60 -3.33 -21.99 15.23
C ASP A 60 -4.56 -21.05 15.21
N PRO A 61 -5.79 -21.60 15.29
CA PRO A 61 -7.01 -20.79 15.29
C PRO A 61 -7.07 -19.75 16.42
N ALA A 62 -6.47 -20.02 17.58
CA ALA A 62 -6.43 -19.07 18.69
C ALA A 62 -5.48 -17.91 18.38
N ASP A 63 -4.36 -18.18 17.72
CA ASP A 63 -3.43 -17.14 17.25
C ASP A 63 -4.07 -16.22 16.22
N VAL A 64 -4.86 -16.77 15.30
CA VAL A 64 -5.61 -15.99 14.30
C VAL A 64 -6.58 -15.02 14.97
N VAL A 65 -7.35 -15.48 15.97
CA VAL A 65 -8.25 -14.61 16.74
C VAL A 65 -7.48 -13.49 17.45
N ALA A 66 -6.33 -13.81 18.06
CA ALA A 66 -5.48 -12.82 18.70
C ALA A 66 -4.89 -11.80 17.70
N ALA A 67 -4.49 -12.24 16.50
CA ALA A 67 -4.00 -11.37 15.44
C ALA A 67 -5.09 -10.39 14.97
N HIS A 68 -6.31 -10.87 14.77
CA HIS A 68 -7.46 -10.04 14.38
C HIS A 68 -7.81 -9.02 15.46
N ALA A 69 -7.86 -9.43 16.73
CA ALA A 69 -8.11 -8.50 17.84
C ALA A 69 -7.09 -7.34 17.85
N LEU A 70 -5.83 -7.62 17.50
CA LEU A 70 -4.80 -6.58 17.39
C LEU A 70 -4.97 -5.69 16.15
N GLN A 71 -5.46 -6.24 15.04
CA GLN A 71 -5.80 -5.46 13.84
C GLN A 71 -6.99 -4.53 14.12
N ASP A 72 -8.03 -5.03 14.78
CA ASP A 72 -9.24 -4.28 15.14
C ASP A 72 -8.94 -3.13 16.14
N ALA A 73 -7.89 -3.27 16.93
CA ALA A 73 -7.45 -2.26 17.89
C ALA A 73 -6.68 -1.09 17.25
N VAL A 74 -6.32 -1.17 15.97
CA VAL A 74 -5.73 -0.04 15.23
C VAL A 74 -6.76 1.09 15.13
N ARG A 75 -6.33 2.31 15.45
CA ARG A 75 -7.19 3.49 15.35
C ARG A 75 -6.70 4.48 14.31
N VAL A 76 -7.64 5.07 13.58
CA VAL A 76 -7.40 6.19 12.68
C VAL A 76 -8.22 7.38 13.16
N LYS A 77 -7.57 8.52 13.34
CA LYS A 77 -8.23 9.78 13.72
C LYS A 77 -7.89 10.88 12.73
N GLN A 78 -8.93 11.52 12.21
CA GLN A 78 -8.83 12.71 11.36
C GLN A 78 -9.98 13.65 11.73
N SER A 79 -9.76 14.96 11.64
CA SER A 79 -10.81 15.95 11.94
C SER A 79 -11.93 15.98 10.89
N SER A 80 -11.61 15.62 9.65
CA SER A 80 -12.55 15.50 8.54
C SER A 80 -11.94 14.57 7.49
N PRO A 81 -12.73 13.67 6.86
CA PRO A 81 -12.24 12.70 5.88
C PRO A 81 -11.66 13.34 4.60
N GLY A 82 -11.99 14.61 4.34
CA GLY A 82 -11.59 15.30 3.11
C GLY A 82 -12.25 14.70 1.85
N ASN A 83 -11.71 15.04 0.68
CA ASN A 83 -12.20 14.58 -0.62
C ASN A 83 -11.06 13.91 -1.40
N LEU A 84 -11.37 12.79 -2.03
CA LEU A 84 -10.50 12.14 -3.00
C LEU A 84 -10.63 12.87 -4.35
N VAL A 85 -9.55 13.50 -4.78
CA VAL A 85 -9.45 14.23 -6.06
C VAL A 85 -8.35 13.57 -6.87
N LEU A 86 -8.75 12.75 -7.82
CA LEU A 86 -7.84 12.05 -8.72
C LEU A 86 -7.66 12.85 -10.01
N PRO A 87 -6.49 12.76 -10.67
CA PRO A 87 -6.33 13.25 -12.03
C PRO A 87 -7.34 12.63 -13.00
N ASP A 88 -7.79 13.38 -14.00
CA ASP A 88 -8.57 12.86 -15.11
C ASP A 88 -7.64 12.20 -16.13
N TRP A 89 -7.24 10.96 -15.84
CA TRP A 89 -6.32 10.21 -16.71
C TRP A 89 -6.97 9.88 -18.04
N ASP A 90 -6.31 10.26 -19.14
CA ASP A 90 -6.70 9.86 -20.49
C ASP A 90 -6.57 8.33 -20.69
N GLN A 91 -7.68 7.63 -20.46
CA GLN A 91 -7.78 6.19 -20.62
C GLN A 91 -7.58 5.74 -22.08
N GLN A 92 -7.90 6.59 -23.05
CA GLN A 92 -7.73 6.28 -24.47
C GLN A 92 -6.24 6.21 -24.80
N SER A 93 -5.49 7.23 -24.39
CA SER A 93 -4.03 7.29 -24.57
C SER A 93 -3.32 6.16 -23.82
N LEU A 94 -3.68 5.92 -22.55
CA LEU A 94 -3.12 4.81 -21.76
C LEU A 94 -3.37 3.46 -22.44
N GLY A 95 -4.61 3.22 -22.90
CA GLY A 95 -4.99 1.99 -23.58
C GLY A 95 -4.26 1.81 -24.92
N ALA A 96 -4.08 2.89 -25.69
CA ALA A 96 -3.34 2.87 -26.95
C ALA A 96 -1.87 2.50 -26.72
N LEU A 97 -1.21 3.15 -25.76
CA LEU A 97 0.17 2.84 -25.39
C LEU A 97 0.32 1.39 -24.92
N ARG A 98 -0.58 0.93 -24.04
CA ARG A 98 -0.57 -0.45 -23.54
C ARG A 98 -0.70 -1.47 -24.68
N ARG A 99 -1.61 -1.25 -25.63
CA ARG A 99 -1.76 -2.13 -26.80
C ARG A 99 -0.51 -2.13 -27.69
N ALA A 100 0.10 -0.97 -27.93
CA ALA A 100 1.32 -0.87 -28.71
C ALA A 100 2.48 -1.65 -28.07
N ILE A 101 2.69 -1.49 -26.75
CA ILE A 101 3.72 -2.21 -26.00
C ILE A 101 3.46 -3.73 -26.02
N LEU A 102 2.21 -4.16 -25.83
CA LEU A 102 1.85 -5.58 -25.89
C LEU A 102 2.06 -6.16 -27.30
N GLY A 103 1.71 -5.41 -28.34
CA GLY A 103 1.96 -5.80 -29.72
C GLY A 103 3.45 -5.95 -30.03
N LEU A 104 4.27 -4.99 -29.58
CA LEU A 104 5.73 -5.06 -29.71
C LEU A 104 6.30 -6.26 -28.95
N GLY A 105 5.86 -6.49 -27.71
CA GLY A 105 6.28 -7.64 -26.91
C GLY A 105 5.91 -8.97 -27.58
N GLY A 106 4.68 -9.09 -28.10
CA GLY A 106 4.25 -10.28 -28.86
C GLY A 106 5.05 -10.49 -30.15
N ALA A 107 5.33 -9.42 -30.89
CA ALA A 107 6.17 -9.47 -32.09
C ALA A 107 7.62 -9.90 -31.77
N ALA A 108 8.20 -9.43 -30.66
CA ALA A 108 9.52 -9.84 -30.21
C ALA A 108 9.58 -11.34 -29.86
N VAL A 109 8.53 -11.89 -29.23
CA VAL A 109 8.45 -13.32 -28.89
C VAL A 109 8.22 -14.17 -30.15
N ASN A 110 7.40 -13.70 -31.09
CA ASN A 110 7.13 -14.40 -32.36
C ASN A 110 8.27 -14.28 -33.38
N GLY A 111 9.16 -13.29 -33.24
CA GLY A 111 10.37 -13.15 -34.06
C GLY A 111 11.55 -14.03 -33.58
N LEU A 112 11.47 -14.57 -32.36
CA LEU A 112 12.50 -15.45 -31.78
C LEU A 112 12.16 -16.94 -31.94
N CYS A 113 10.92 -17.29 -32.28
CA CYS A 113 10.52 -18.66 -32.54
C CYS A 113 10.16 -18.81 -34.02
N CYS A 114 10.96 -19.64 -34.70
CA CYS A 114 10.84 -20.07 -36.10
C CYS A 114 11.55 -19.19 -37.15
N SER A 115 12.88 -19.24 -37.12
CA SER A 115 13.69 -19.30 -38.34
C SER A 115 14.48 -20.62 -38.33
N SER A 116 13.85 -21.71 -38.74
CA SER A 116 14.53 -22.98 -38.97
C SER A 116 13.86 -23.63 -40.18
N THR A 117 14.59 -23.65 -41.29
CA THR A 117 14.47 -24.64 -42.36
C THR A 117 14.51 -26.05 -41.80
#